data_AF-A0A178AQW9-F1
#
_entry.id   AF-A0A178AQW9-F1
#
_cell.length_a   1.000
_cell.length_b   1.000
_cell.length_c   1.000
_cell.angle_alpha   90.00
_cell.angle_beta   90.00
_cell.angle_gamma   90.00
#
_symmetry.space_group_name_H-M   'P 1'
#
loop_
_entity.id
_entity.type
_entity.pdbx_description
1 polymer ?
#
loop_
_entity_poly.entity_id
_entity_poly.type
_entity_poly.pdbx_seq_one_letter_code
_entity_poly.pdbx_strand_id
1 'polypeptide(L)'
;LTPNTLKIDVDQGLFRRTFYINEALLVPRSQYFAKMLQGAWTEAHTKEVSIPHQDARIFALYEKVVIYGAVAALDTRPGRWEYERMVKLYLLAQYLQDDEAREAAANAIQCKVKHECEIMRISKPCLPPASAIREMWELTPNHCLGRQAILGCFLWYGSASEAFGIEDVPLEFIYSMYSCMLAHRLPP
;
A
#
# COMPACT_ATOMS: atom_id res chain seq x y z
N LEU A 1 -27.75 -12.76 -0.15
CA LEU A 1 -26.90 -11.71 -0.77
C LEU A 1 -27.76 -10.46 -0.86
N THR A 2 -27.29 -9.33 -0.34
CA THR A 2 -28.00 -8.06 -0.52
C THR A 2 -28.05 -7.71 -2.00
N PRO A 3 -29.10 -7.03 -2.49
CA PRO A 3 -29.05 -6.46 -3.83
C PRO A 3 -27.81 -5.55 -3.90
N ASN A 4 -26.95 -5.75 -4.91
CA ASN A 4 -25.66 -5.07 -5.12
C ASN A 4 -24.44 -5.64 -4.37
N THR A 5 -24.40 -6.94 -4.11
CA THR A 5 -23.15 -7.63 -3.69
C THR A 5 -22.40 -8.15 -4.91
N LEU A 6 -21.13 -7.77 -5.04
CA LEU A 6 -20.19 -8.28 -6.02
C LEU A 6 -19.43 -9.48 -5.45
N LYS A 7 -19.40 -10.59 -6.19
CA LYS A 7 -18.54 -11.73 -5.89
C LYS A 7 -17.20 -11.52 -6.60
N ILE A 8 -16.12 -11.48 -5.84
CA ILE A 8 -14.77 -11.20 -6.36
C ILE A 8 -13.89 -12.39 -6.06
N ASP A 9 -13.46 -13.08 -7.09
CA ASP A 9 -12.49 -14.15 -7.02
C ASP A 9 -11.09 -13.58 -7.22
N VAL A 10 -10.24 -13.77 -6.22
CA VAL A 10 -8.86 -13.29 -6.21
C VAL A 10 -7.94 -14.50 -6.16
N ASP A 11 -6.99 -14.59 -7.08
CA ASP A 11 -6.07 -15.71 -7.17
C ASP A 11 -4.61 -15.30 -7.32
N GLN A 12 -3.71 -16.10 -6.76
CA GLN A 12 -2.27 -16.05 -7.00
C GLN A 12 -1.76 -17.49 -7.19
N GLY A 13 -1.80 -17.96 -8.43
CA GLY A 13 -1.43 -19.35 -8.76
C GLY A 13 -2.47 -20.32 -8.21
N LEU A 14 -2.06 -21.22 -7.31
CA LEU A 14 -2.96 -22.24 -6.72
C LEU A 14 -3.81 -21.70 -5.57
N PHE A 15 -3.52 -20.50 -5.06
CA PHE A 15 -4.27 -19.90 -3.96
C PHE A 15 -5.36 -19.01 -4.51
N ARG A 16 -6.62 -19.42 -4.33
CA ARG A 16 -7.82 -18.63 -4.68
C ARG A 16 -8.66 -18.38 -3.45
N ARG A 17 -9.22 -17.17 -3.35
CA ARG A 17 -10.21 -16.82 -2.34
C ARG A 17 -11.29 -15.94 -2.95
N THR A 18 -12.54 -16.21 -2.55
CA THR A 18 -13.71 -15.41 -2.94
C THR A 18 -14.04 -14.40 -1.85
N PHE A 19 -14.35 -13.18 -2.28
CA PHE A 19 -14.80 -12.06 -1.45
C PHE A 19 -16.19 -11.62 -1.90
N TYR A 20 -16.97 -11.06 -0.98
CA TYR A 20 -18.32 -10.58 -1.24
C TYR A 20 -18.44 -9.15 -0.72
N ILE A 21 -18.32 -8.17 -1.62
CA ILE A 21 -18.26 -6.75 -1.25
C ILE A 21 -19.42 -6.01 -1.90
N ASN A 22 -20.01 -5.05 -1.20
CA ASN A 22 -21.08 -4.23 -1.74
C ASN A 22 -20.56 -3.29 -2.84
N GLU A 23 -21.23 -3.26 -3.99
CA GLU A 23 -20.88 -2.41 -5.13
C GLU A 23 -20.87 -0.91 -4.76
N ALA A 24 -21.77 -0.48 -3.86
CA ALA A 24 -21.85 0.90 -3.41
C ALA A 24 -20.62 1.33 -2.59
N LEU A 25 -19.82 0.39 -2.09
CA LEU A 25 -18.54 0.68 -1.46
C LEU A 25 -17.39 0.73 -2.48
N LEU A 26 -17.42 -0.09 -3.53
CA LEU A 26 -16.32 -0.22 -4.48
C LEU A 26 -16.40 0.77 -5.65
N VAL A 27 -17.57 0.90 -6.26
CA VAL A 27 -17.75 1.69 -7.50
C VAL A 27 -17.40 3.17 -7.32
N PRO A 28 -17.79 3.85 -6.24
CA PRO A 28 -17.46 5.28 -6.08
C PRO A 28 -15.97 5.55 -5.93
N ARG A 29 -15.21 4.59 -5.38
CA ARG A 29 -13.79 4.77 -5.02
C ARG A 29 -12.81 4.16 -6.02
N SER A 30 -13.21 3.12 -6.76
CA SER A 30 -12.34 2.38 -7.67
C SER A 30 -12.81 2.52 -9.11
N GLN A 31 -12.01 3.18 -9.94
CA GLN A 31 -12.31 3.29 -11.37
C GLN A 31 -12.27 1.93 -12.07
N TYR A 32 -11.50 0.98 -11.55
CA TYR A 32 -11.47 -0.40 -12.07
C TYR A 32 -12.86 -1.05 -11.96
N PHE A 33 -13.45 -1.05 -10.76
CA PHE A 33 -14.79 -1.62 -10.55
C PHE A 33 -15.87 -0.79 -11.25
N ALA A 34 -15.76 0.54 -11.27
CA ALA A 34 -16.69 1.39 -11.98
C ALA A 34 -16.74 1.08 -13.49
N LYS A 35 -15.59 0.96 -14.15
CA LYS A 35 -15.51 0.65 -15.59
C LYS A 35 -16.01 -0.75 -15.90
N MET A 36 -15.65 -1.72 -15.07
CA MET A 36 -16.00 -3.11 -15.30
C MET A 36 -17.50 -3.39 -15.07
N LEU A 37 -18.14 -2.66 -14.16
CA LEU A 37 -19.58 -2.73 -13.93
C LEU A 37 -20.40 -1.81 -14.85
N GLN A 38 -19.74 -1.01 -15.70
CA GLN A 38 -20.39 -0.17 -16.70
C GLN A 38 -20.40 -0.87 -18.07
N GLY A 39 -21.58 -1.01 -18.66
CA GLY A 39 -21.76 -1.43 -20.06
C GLY A 39 -22.22 -2.88 -20.24
N ALA A 40 -21.93 -3.44 -21.42
CA ALA A 40 -22.42 -4.75 -21.86
C ALA A 40 -21.55 -5.94 -21.43
N TRP A 41 -20.65 -5.74 -20.47
CA TRP A 41 -19.74 -6.77 -19.98
C TRP A 41 -20.51 -7.86 -19.22
N THR A 42 -20.03 -9.09 -19.28
CA THR A 42 -20.66 -10.23 -18.61
C THR A 42 -20.73 -9.99 -17.09
N GLU A 43 -19.70 -9.39 -16.54
CA GLU A 43 -19.51 -9.04 -15.13
C GLU A 43 -20.60 -8.10 -14.61
N ALA A 44 -21.08 -7.17 -15.44
CA ALA A 44 -22.18 -6.27 -15.09
C ALA A 44 -23.50 -7.03 -14.86
N HIS A 45 -23.68 -8.16 -15.54
CA HIS A 45 -24.86 -9.02 -15.45
C HIS A 45 -24.71 -10.13 -14.40
N THR A 46 -23.54 -10.77 -14.33
CA THR A 46 -23.28 -11.89 -13.43
C THR A 46 -22.93 -11.44 -12.01
N LYS A 47 -22.47 -10.20 -11.83
CA LYS A 47 -21.93 -9.69 -10.57
C LYS A 47 -20.78 -10.56 -10.03
N GLU A 48 -20.03 -11.18 -10.95
CA GLU A 48 -18.85 -11.97 -10.65
C GLU A 48 -17.63 -11.35 -11.34
N VAL A 49 -16.54 -11.22 -10.58
CA VAL A 49 -15.30 -10.60 -11.04
C VAL A 49 -14.14 -11.51 -10.70
N SER A 50 -13.23 -11.70 -11.63
CA SER A 50 -11.96 -12.38 -11.38
C SER A 50 -10.82 -11.37 -11.41
N ILE A 51 -9.99 -11.37 -10.36
CA ILE A 51 -8.78 -10.55 -10.24
C ILE A 51 -7.58 -11.50 -10.15
N PRO A 52 -7.01 -11.90 -11.30
CA PRO A 52 -5.95 -12.88 -11.32
C PRO A 52 -4.61 -12.29 -10.89
N HIS A 53 -3.71 -13.17 -10.45
CA HIS A 53 -2.34 -12.86 -10.05
C HIS A 53 -2.19 -11.88 -8.87
N GLN A 54 -3.19 -11.75 -8.02
CA GLN A 54 -3.18 -10.91 -6.81
C GLN A 54 -3.20 -11.75 -5.54
N ASP A 55 -2.41 -11.36 -4.54
CA ASP A 55 -2.40 -12.05 -3.23
C ASP A 55 -3.72 -11.80 -2.49
N ALA A 56 -4.52 -12.85 -2.31
CA ALA A 56 -5.78 -12.80 -1.59
C ALA A 56 -5.66 -12.24 -0.15
N ARG A 57 -4.50 -12.35 0.50
CA ARG A 57 -4.28 -11.77 1.83
C ARG A 57 -4.15 -10.25 1.78
N ILE A 58 -3.56 -9.72 0.71
CA ILE A 58 -3.48 -8.28 0.45
C ILE A 58 -4.85 -7.75 0.04
N PHE A 59 -5.60 -8.51 -0.76
CA PHE A 59 -6.98 -8.14 -1.06
C PHE A 59 -7.88 -8.13 0.19
N ALA A 60 -7.68 -9.05 1.13
CA ALA A 60 -8.38 -8.99 2.42
C ALA A 60 -8.03 -7.75 3.26
N LEU A 61 -6.82 -7.18 3.10
CA LEU A 61 -6.49 -5.88 3.69
C LEU A 61 -7.18 -4.75 2.94
N TYR A 62 -7.22 -4.80 1.61
CA TYR A 62 -7.95 -3.85 0.78
C TYR A 62 -9.43 -3.81 1.13
N GLU A 63 -10.09 -4.96 1.28
CA GLU A 63 -11.49 -5.07 1.73
C GLU A 63 -11.71 -4.32 3.05
N LYS A 64 -10.79 -4.46 4.02
CA LYS A 64 -10.86 -3.71 5.28
C LYS A 64 -10.73 -2.20 5.08
N VAL A 65 -9.85 -1.75 4.20
CA VAL A 65 -9.73 -0.32 3.86
C VAL A 65 -11.02 0.19 3.21
N VAL A 66 -11.63 -0.60 2.31
CA VAL A 66 -12.90 -0.25 1.67
C VAL A 66 -14.02 -0.09 2.70
N ILE A 67 -14.07 -0.98 3.70
CA ILE A 67 -15.14 -0.99 4.72
C ILE A 67 -14.90 0.08 5.80
N TYR A 68 -13.67 0.25 6.27
CA TYR A 68 -13.35 1.08 7.44
C TYR A 68 -12.62 2.39 7.13
N GLY A 69 -12.19 2.61 5.89
CA GLY A 69 -11.46 3.81 5.45
C GLY A 69 -10.00 3.88 5.90
N ALA A 70 -9.48 2.85 6.58
CA ALA A 70 -8.12 2.85 7.12
C ALA A 70 -7.48 1.47 7.08
N VAL A 71 -6.15 1.45 6.98
CA VAL A 71 -5.37 0.23 7.20
C VAL A 71 -5.36 0.00 8.71
N ALA A 72 -6.01 -1.09 9.16
CA ALA A 72 -5.94 -1.48 10.55
C ALA A 72 -4.47 -1.59 10.97
N ALA A 73 -4.11 -1.00 12.11
CA ALA A 73 -2.78 -1.10 12.68
C ALA A 73 -2.37 -2.58 12.64
N LEU A 74 -1.32 -2.86 11.89
CA LEU A 74 -0.79 -4.21 11.76
C LEU A 74 -0.25 -4.64 13.15
N ASP A 75 -0.18 -5.96 13.32
CA ASP A 75 0.00 -6.76 14.55
C ASP A 75 0.58 -6.07 15.80
N THR A 76 0.16 -6.56 16.97
CA THR A 76 0.69 -6.15 18.29
C THR A 76 2.22 -6.32 18.43
N ARG A 77 2.84 -7.07 17.52
CA ARG A 77 4.29 -7.24 17.43
C ARG A 77 4.83 -6.49 16.21
N PRO A 78 5.40 -5.29 16.40
CA PRO A 78 5.93 -4.50 15.29
C PRO A 78 6.98 -5.31 14.52
N GLY A 79 6.81 -5.41 13.20
CA GLY A 79 7.68 -6.19 12.34
C GLY A 79 7.93 -5.54 10.98
N ARG A 80 9.10 -5.80 10.39
CA ARG A 80 9.47 -5.30 9.05
C ARG A 80 8.52 -5.76 7.95
N TRP A 81 7.94 -6.95 8.10
CA TRP A 81 6.99 -7.54 7.15
C TRP A 81 5.70 -6.72 6.99
N GLU A 82 5.40 -5.83 7.94
CA GLU A 82 4.23 -4.95 7.87
C GLU A 82 4.39 -3.92 6.75
N TYR A 83 5.60 -3.41 6.54
CA TYR A 83 5.89 -2.52 5.41
C TYR A 83 5.67 -3.21 4.07
N GLU A 84 6.08 -4.46 3.94
CA GLU A 84 5.84 -5.24 2.70
C GLU A 84 4.34 -5.38 2.42
N ARG A 85 3.52 -5.63 3.45
CA ARG A 85 2.05 -5.67 3.28
C ARG A 85 1.47 -4.32 2.88
N MET A 86 1.93 -3.23 3.48
CA MET A 86 1.46 -1.88 3.15
C MET A 86 1.89 -1.44 1.75
N VAL A 87 3.11 -1.78 1.31
CA VAL A 87 3.57 -1.55 -0.06
C VAL A 87 2.75 -2.38 -1.05
N LYS A 88 2.51 -3.67 -0.78
CA LYS A 88 1.66 -4.50 -1.64
C LYS A 88 0.22 -4.00 -1.71
N LEU A 89 -0.32 -3.51 -0.59
CA LEU A 89 -1.63 -2.88 -0.56
C LEU A 89 -1.66 -1.60 -1.40
N TYR A 90 -0.62 -0.76 -1.32
CA TYR A 90 -0.49 0.43 -2.17
C TYR A 90 -0.48 0.05 -3.66
N LEU A 91 0.28 -0.98 -4.03
CA LEU A 91 0.37 -1.47 -5.41
C LEU A 91 -0.97 -2.05 -5.89
N LEU A 92 -1.67 -2.81 -5.05
CA LEU A 92 -3.01 -3.30 -5.35
C LEU A 92 -4.00 -2.15 -5.53
N ALA A 93 -3.99 -1.15 -4.65
CA ALA A 93 -4.85 0.02 -4.77
C ALA A 93 -4.56 0.83 -6.05
N GLN A 94 -3.29 0.94 -6.44
CA GLN A 94 -2.89 1.53 -7.73
C GLN A 94 -3.46 0.73 -8.91
N TYR A 95 -3.34 -0.60 -8.88
CA TYR A 95 -3.91 -1.49 -9.89
C TYR A 95 -5.44 -1.32 -10.01
N LEU A 96 -6.13 -1.26 -8.87
CA LEU A 96 -7.57 -1.07 -8.78
C LEU A 96 -8.01 0.38 -9.03
N GLN A 97 -7.08 1.31 -9.27
CA GLN A 97 -7.37 2.74 -9.45
C GLN A 97 -8.23 3.31 -8.31
N ASP A 98 -7.84 3.00 -7.07
CA ASP A 98 -8.48 3.45 -5.83
C ASP A 98 -7.52 4.38 -5.08
N ASP A 99 -7.67 5.69 -5.33
CA ASP A 99 -6.76 6.72 -4.80
C ASP A 99 -6.85 6.83 -3.28
N GLU A 100 -8.04 6.67 -2.70
CA GLU A 100 -8.23 6.68 -1.24
C GLU A 100 -7.49 5.51 -0.57
N ALA A 101 -7.59 4.30 -1.12
CA ALA A 101 -6.88 3.15 -0.56
C ALA A 101 -5.36 3.28 -0.72
N ARG A 102 -4.91 3.89 -1.82
CA ARG A 102 -3.50 4.18 -2.07
C ARG A 102 -2.96 5.19 -1.05
N GLU A 103 -3.73 6.24 -0.77
CA GLU A 103 -3.41 7.23 0.27
C GLU A 103 -3.42 6.59 1.67
N ALA A 104 -4.43 5.77 1.99
CA ALA A 104 -4.49 5.06 3.26
C ALA A 104 -3.27 4.15 3.48
N ALA A 105 -2.82 3.45 2.43
CA ALA A 105 -1.61 2.62 2.50
C ALA A 105 -0.33 3.45 2.70
N ALA A 106 -0.19 4.59 2.00
CA ALA A 106 0.94 5.49 2.18
C ALA A 106 0.98 6.12 3.58
N ASN A 107 -0.17 6.54 4.10
CA ASN A 107 -0.32 7.05 5.45
C ASN A 107 0.03 5.98 6.48
N ALA A 108 -0.41 4.73 6.28
CA ALA A 108 -0.08 3.62 7.17
C ALA A 108 1.43 3.37 7.29
N ILE A 109 2.18 3.49 6.18
CA ILE A 109 3.66 3.37 6.18
C ILE A 109 4.28 4.40 7.13
N GLN A 110 3.88 5.67 7.04
CA GLN A 110 4.42 6.73 7.91
C GLN A 110 3.90 6.61 9.35
N CYS A 111 2.61 6.29 9.54
CA CYS A 111 2.01 6.13 10.85
C CYS A 111 2.69 5.02 11.65
N LYS A 112 3.15 3.95 10.99
CA LYS A 112 3.88 2.87 11.67
C LYS A 112 5.15 3.38 12.36
N VAL A 113 6.07 3.99 11.62
CA VAL A 113 7.34 4.50 12.18
C VAL A 113 7.08 5.61 13.20
N LYS A 114 6.12 6.50 12.93
CA LYS A 114 5.71 7.56 13.85
C LYS A 114 5.19 7.00 15.17
N HIS A 115 4.34 5.97 15.11
CA HIS A 115 3.78 5.34 16.30
C HIS A 115 4.86 4.66 17.14
N GLU A 116 5.82 3.96 16.51
CA GLU A 116 6.96 3.37 17.21
C GLU A 116 7.83 4.43 17.90
N CYS A 117 8.12 5.56 17.23
CA CYS A 117 8.93 6.64 17.79
C CYS A 117 8.21 7.45 18.87
N GLU A 118 7.01 7.92 18.59
CA GLU A 118 6.36 8.95 19.41
C GLU A 118 5.49 8.33 20.51
N ILE A 119 4.81 7.22 20.21
CA ILE A 119 3.86 6.59 21.13
C ILE A 119 4.54 5.48 21.92
N MET A 120 5.22 4.55 21.24
CA MET A 120 5.94 3.46 21.92
C MET A 120 7.29 3.90 22.48
N ARG A 121 7.81 5.07 22.06
CA ARG A 121 9.12 5.61 22.47
C ARG A 121 10.27 4.64 22.21
N ILE A 122 10.20 3.90 21.11
CA ILE A 122 11.26 3.02 20.64
C ILE A 122 12.40 3.89 20.12
N SER A 123 13.58 3.77 20.72
CA SER A 123 14.77 4.57 20.37
C SER A 123 15.31 4.28 18.96
N LYS A 124 15.03 3.08 18.45
CA LYS A 124 15.43 2.61 17.13
C LYS A 124 14.22 1.99 16.43
N PRO A 125 13.36 2.80 15.78
CA PRO A 125 12.17 2.29 15.14
C PRO A 125 12.52 1.35 13.99
N CYS A 126 11.58 0.49 13.66
CA CYS A 126 11.61 -0.34 12.48
C CYS A 126 11.35 0.53 11.24
N LEU A 127 12.36 0.71 10.40
CA LEU A 127 12.23 1.36 9.09
C LEU A 127 11.83 0.34 7.99
N PRO A 128 11.29 0.81 6.85
CA PRO A 128 11.02 -0.04 5.69
C PRO A 128 12.24 -0.88 5.29
N PRO A 129 12.10 -2.20 5.09
CA PRO A 129 13.20 -3.05 4.63
C PRO A 129 13.50 -2.83 3.13
N ALA A 130 14.68 -3.27 2.68
CA ALA A 130 15.11 -3.19 1.28
C ALA A 130 14.11 -3.79 0.29
N SER A 131 13.47 -4.90 0.64
CA SER A 131 12.41 -5.54 -0.16
C SER A 131 11.23 -4.61 -0.45
N ALA A 132 10.72 -3.94 0.59
CA ALA A 132 9.62 -2.99 0.46
C ALA A 132 10.04 -1.74 -0.36
N ILE A 133 11.29 -1.29 -0.20
CA ILE A 133 11.84 -0.18 -0.98
C ILE A 133 11.93 -0.55 -2.46
N ARG A 134 12.48 -1.73 -2.79
CA ARG A 134 12.56 -2.23 -4.17
C ARG A 134 11.21 -2.34 -4.83
N GLU A 135 10.25 -3.04 -4.20
CA GLU A 135 8.89 -3.18 -4.76
C GLU A 135 8.27 -1.80 -5.04
N MET A 136 8.42 -0.84 -4.12
CA MET A 136 7.90 0.51 -4.32
C MET A 136 8.61 1.24 -5.47
N TRP A 137 9.93 1.14 -5.62
CA TRP A 137 10.69 1.84 -6.66
C TRP A 137 10.55 1.19 -8.05
N GLU A 138 10.43 -0.13 -8.12
CA GLU A 138 10.35 -0.85 -9.39
C GLU A 138 8.93 -0.84 -9.98
N LEU A 139 7.90 -0.82 -9.13
CA LEU A 139 6.50 -1.04 -9.55
C LEU A 139 5.62 0.22 -9.48
N THR A 140 6.19 1.38 -9.17
CA THR A 140 5.46 2.65 -9.18
C THR A 140 6.11 3.70 -10.06
N PRO A 141 5.34 4.69 -10.57
CA PRO A 141 5.92 5.85 -11.23
C PRO A 141 6.83 6.67 -10.30
N ASN A 142 7.70 7.47 -10.91
CA ASN A 142 8.49 8.46 -10.18
C ASN A 142 7.59 9.46 -9.44
N HIS A 143 8.06 9.97 -8.30
CA HIS A 143 7.38 10.99 -7.48
C HIS A 143 5.99 10.60 -6.93
N CYS A 144 5.65 9.31 -6.87
CA CYS A 144 4.38 8.87 -6.28
C CYS A 144 4.35 8.99 -4.75
N LEU A 145 3.14 9.02 -4.16
CA LEU A 145 2.92 9.12 -2.71
C LEU A 145 3.61 7.99 -1.93
N GLY A 146 3.62 6.77 -2.47
CA GLY A 146 4.26 5.63 -1.81
C GLY A 146 5.77 5.79 -1.65
N ARG A 147 6.47 6.31 -2.68
CA ARG A 147 7.90 6.64 -2.59
C ARG A 147 8.15 7.77 -1.58
N GLN A 148 7.31 8.80 -1.58
CA GLN A 148 7.39 9.89 -0.61
C GLN A 148 7.16 9.39 0.83
N ALA A 149 6.23 8.45 1.03
CA ALA A 149 5.97 7.83 2.32
C ALA A 149 7.20 7.10 2.87
N ILE A 150 7.86 6.31 2.02
CA ILE A 150 9.11 5.62 2.38
C ILE A 150 10.23 6.63 2.67
N LEU A 151 10.45 7.62 1.81
CA LEU A 151 11.48 8.64 2.05
C LEU A 151 11.25 9.37 3.37
N GLY A 152 10.00 9.73 3.68
CA GLY A 152 9.62 10.36 4.94
C GLY A 152 10.01 9.51 6.16
N CYS A 153 9.92 8.18 6.08
CA CYS A 153 10.36 7.31 7.17
C CYS A 153 11.85 7.51 7.48
N PHE A 154 12.69 7.57 6.45
CA PHE A 154 14.14 7.73 6.62
C PHE A 154 14.54 9.15 7.00
N LEU A 155 13.93 10.16 6.37
CA LEU A 155 14.29 11.55 6.59
C LEU A 155 13.95 12.03 8.00
N TRP A 156 12.81 11.60 8.55
CA TRP A 156 12.32 12.09 9.83
C TRP A 156 12.68 11.20 11.01
N TYR A 157 12.84 9.89 10.80
CA TYR A 157 13.01 8.92 11.89
C TYR A 157 14.24 8.03 11.75
N GLY A 158 14.94 8.07 10.61
CA GLY A 158 16.14 7.28 10.38
C GLY A 158 17.40 7.95 10.92
N SER A 159 18.34 7.14 11.41
CA SER A 159 19.72 7.59 11.63
C SER A 159 20.53 7.56 10.32
N ALA A 160 21.64 8.30 10.25
CA ALA A 160 22.56 8.23 9.12
C ALA A 160 23.05 6.78 8.87
N SER A 161 23.35 6.03 9.93
CA SER A 161 23.75 4.62 9.80
C SER A 161 22.65 3.73 9.20
N GLU A 162 21.38 4.04 9.43
CA GLU A 162 20.26 3.26 8.85
C GLU A 162 19.95 3.70 7.43
N ALA A 163 20.05 4.99 7.14
CA ALA A 163 19.90 5.53 5.79
C ALA A 163 20.98 4.99 4.83
N PHE A 164 22.24 4.92 5.30
CA PHE A 164 23.38 4.48 4.48
C PHE A 164 23.74 2.99 4.64
N GLY A 165 23.17 2.31 5.64
CA GLY A 165 23.43 0.89 5.92
C GLY A 165 22.45 -0.06 5.24
N ILE A 166 21.52 0.43 4.43
CA ILE A 166 20.62 -0.44 3.66
C ILE A 166 21.32 -0.87 2.39
N GLU A 167 21.63 -2.16 2.33
CA GLU A 167 22.11 -2.84 1.14
C GLU A 167 20.94 -3.26 0.25
N ASP A 168 21.23 -3.53 -1.03
CA ASP A 168 20.27 -4.11 -1.98
C ASP A 168 19.03 -3.22 -2.24
N VAL A 169 19.23 -1.90 -2.32
CA VAL A 169 18.17 -0.94 -2.74
C VAL A 169 18.47 -0.31 -4.09
N PRO A 170 17.43 0.14 -4.83
CA PRO A 170 17.64 0.77 -6.13
C PRO A 170 18.47 2.05 -6.00
N LEU A 171 19.34 2.30 -6.97
CA LEU A 171 20.21 3.47 -6.94
C LEU A 171 19.40 4.78 -6.97
N GLU A 172 18.24 4.77 -7.63
CA GLU A 172 17.29 5.88 -7.66
C GLU A 172 16.71 6.21 -6.27
N PHE A 173 16.58 5.22 -5.38
CA PHE A 173 16.19 5.47 -4.00
C PHE A 173 17.28 6.27 -3.27
N ILE A 174 18.54 5.86 -3.42
CA ILE A 174 19.70 6.53 -2.81
C ILE A 174 19.79 7.97 -3.31
N TYR A 175 19.68 8.19 -4.64
CA TYR A 175 19.66 9.55 -5.20
C TYR A 175 18.50 10.39 -4.67
N SER A 176 17.30 9.82 -4.57
CA SER A 176 16.13 10.52 -4.03
C SER A 176 16.34 10.93 -2.58
N MET A 177 16.89 10.03 -1.76
CA MET A 177 17.22 10.29 -0.37
C MET A 177 18.25 11.41 -0.22
N TYR A 178 19.37 11.37 -0.96
CA TYR A 178 20.35 12.46 -0.95
C TYR A 178 19.75 13.80 -1.37
N SER A 179 18.94 13.79 -2.43
CA SER A 179 18.30 15.00 -2.96
C SER A 179 17.37 15.62 -1.90
N CYS A 180 16.56 14.80 -1.22
CA CYS A 180 15.71 15.25 -0.12
C CYS A 180 16.53 15.76 1.07
N MET A 181 17.59 15.06 1.47
CA MET A 181 18.45 15.48 2.60
C MET A 181 19.15 16.82 2.32
N LEU A 182 19.59 17.06 1.08
CA LEU A 182 20.18 18.34 0.67
C LEU A 182 19.14 19.46 0.69
N ALA A 183 17.94 19.21 0.16
CA ALA A 183 16.84 20.17 0.17
C ALA A 183 16.41 20.55 1.61
N HIS A 184 16.43 19.60 2.55
CA HIS A 184 16.12 19.87 3.96
C HIS A 184 17.25 20.54 4.75
N ARG A 185 18.49 20.59 4.22
CA ARG A 185 19.64 21.26 4.84
C ARG A 185 19.86 22.69 4.37
N LEU A 186 19.23 23.11 3.28
CA LEU A 186 19.30 24.49 2.80
C LEU A 186 18.24 25.33 3.55
N PRO A 187 18.60 26.49 4.12
CA PRO A 187 17.60 27.41 4.65
C PRO A 187 16.69 27.89 3.50
N PRO A 188 15.42 28.25 3.80
CA PRO A 188 14.49 28.78 2.80
C PRO A 188 15.01 30.07 2.13
#